data_AF-A0A359B0Y5-F1
#
_entry.id   AF-A0A359B0Y5-F1
#
_cell.length_a   1.000
_cell.length_b   1.000
_cell.length_c   1.000
_cell.angle_alpha   90.00
_cell.angle_beta   90.00
_cell.angle_gamma   90.00
#
_symmetry.space_group_name_H-M   'P 1'
#
loop_
_entity.id
_entity.type
_entity.pdbx_description
1 polymer ?
#
loop_
_entity_poly.entity_id
_entity_poly.type
_entity_poly.pdbx_seq_one_letter_code
_entity_poly.pdbx_strand_id
1 'polypeptide(L)'
;FATGQEIKSIRLSDGTVIHLNTNTKLSLYKDKYAGKTREVWLDEGEAFFDVARDADHPFIVHTADGVSTRVLGTSFNIKAYGELNEQIISVRTGKVRISDADGK
;
A
#
# COMPACT_ATOMS: atom_id res chain seq x y z
N PHE A 1 -2.96 -10.06 6.07
CA PHE A 1 -4.35 -9.63 6.29
C PHE A 1 -5.15 -9.95 5.03
N ALA A 2 -6.38 -10.41 5.17
CA ALA A 2 -7.25 -10.72 4.04
C ALA A 2 -8.70 -10.36 4.37
N THR A 3 -9.48 -10.06 3.33
CA THR A 3 -10.93 -9.84 3.38
C THR A 3 -11.64 -10.72 2.37
N GLY A 4 -12.89 -11.10 2.67
CA GLY A 4 -13.81 -11.73 1.73
C GLY A 4 -14.84 -10.73 1.24
N GLN A 5 -16.07 -10.81 1.76
CA GLN A 5 -17.19 -9.93 1.40
C GLN A 5 -17.31 -8.69 2.31
N GLU A 6 -16.44 -8.60 3.31
CA GLU A 6 -16.36 -7.50 4.27
C GLU A 6 -15.21 -6.54 3.96
N ILE A 7 -15.33 -5.30 4.42
CA ILE A 7 -14.22 -4.36 4.46
C ILE A 7 -13.54 -4.41 5.82
N LYS A 8 -12.24 -4.08 5.88
CA LYS A 8 -11.46 -4.12 7.13
C LYS A 8 -10.59 -2.89 7.29
N SER A 9 -10.50 -2.38 8.51
CA SER A 9 -9.53 -1.32 8.87
C SER A 9 -8.42 -1.91 9.73
N ILE A 10 -7.19 -1.52 9.43
CA ILE A 10 -5.97 -1.94 10.12
C ILE A 10 -5.23 -0.67 10.53
N ARG A 11 -4.85 -0.59 11.80
CA ARG A 11 -3.95 0.46 12.29
C ARG A 11 -2.59 -0.15 12.57
N LEU A 12 -1.56 0.38 11.94
CA LEU A 12 -0.17 -0.02 12.13
C LEU A 12 0.46 0.74 13.31
N SER A 13 1.62 0.26 13.77
CA SER A 13 2.29 0.79 14.95
C SER A 13 2.82 2.22 14.79
N ASP A 14 3.05 2.66 13.56
CA ASP A 14 3.47 4.02 13.20
C ASP A 14 2.29 5.03 13.15
N GLY A 15 1.05 4.55 13.37
CA GLY A 15 -0.16 5.34 13.27
C GLY A 15 -0.83 5.34 11.89
N THR A 16 -0.20 4.73 10.87
CA THR A 16 -0.79 4.55 9.53
C THR A 16 -2.07 3.72 9.63
N VAL A 17 -3.11 4.14 8.90
CA VAL A 17 -4.37 3.42 8.80
C VAL A 17 -4.55 2.90 7.38
N ILE A 18 -4.90 1.62 7.25
CA ILE A 18 -5.15 0.96 5.98
C ILE A 18 -6.58 0.43 6.00
N HIS A 19 -7.35 0.79 4.98
CA HIS A 19 -8.68 0.27 4.74
C HIS A 19 -8.62 -0.70 3.57
N LEU A 20 -8.89 -1.97 3.82
CA LEU A 20 -8.99 -3.01 2.83
C LEU A 20 -10.43 -3.09 2.32
N ASN A 21 -10.60 -3.06 1.00
CA ASN A 21 -11.87 -3.36 0.35
C ASN A 21 -12.17 -4.87 0.42
N THR A 22 -13.24 -5.33 -0.21
CA THR A 22 -13.57 -6.75 -0.35
C THR A 22 -12.56 -7.47 -1.24
N ASN A 23 -12.37 -8.77 -0.99
CA ASN A 23 -11.44 -9.63 -1.72
C ASN A 23 -10.02 -9.07 -1.82
N THR A 24 -9.53 -8.43 -0.74
CA THR A 24 -8.22 -7.79 -0.70
C THR A 24 -7.27 -8.60 0.17
N LYS A 25 -6.05 -8.82 -0.31
CA LYS A 25 -4.96 -9.47 0.43
C LYS A 25 -3.79 -8.51 0.60
N LEU A 26 -3.45 -8.22 1.84
CA LEU A 26 -2.32 -7.36 2.22
C LEU A 26 -1.35 -8.11 3.12
N SER A 27 -0.09 -8.22 2.72
CA SER A 27 0.98 -8.84 3.48
C SER A 27 1.88 -7.79 4.14
N LEU A 28 2.27 -8.07 5.39
CA LEU A 28 3.17 -7.25 6.20
C LEU A 28 4.22 -8.18 6.83
N TYR A 29 5.47 -8.04 6.41
CA TYR A 29 6.58 -8.83 6.94
C TYR A 29 7.29 -8.03 8.03
N LYS A 30 7.41 -8.59 9.23
CA LYS A 30 7.93 -7.88 10.42
C LYS A 30 9.30 -7.24 10.18
N ASP A 31 10.22 -7.96 9.55
CA ASP A 31 11.59 -7.49 9.30
C ASP A 31 11.67 -6.36 8.26
N LYS A 32 10.58 -6.14 7.50
CA LYS A 32 10.46 -5.11 6.46
C LYS A 32 9.76 -3.84 6.94
N TYR A 33 9.34 -3.81 8.20
CA TYR A 33 8.59 -2.70 8.79
C TYR A 33 9.31 -2.03 9.96
N ALA A 34 10.44 -2.57 10.39
CA ALA A 34 11.27 -2.04 11.49
C ALA A 34 12.65 -1.51 11.00
N GLY A 35 12.79 -1.24 9.70
CA GLY A 35 14.04 -0.83 9.08
C GLY A 35 14.05 0.64 8.65
N LYS A 36 14.86 0.96 7.62
CA LYS A 36 14.90 2.29 6.98
C LYS A 36 13.63 2.62 6.18
N THR A 37 12.75 1.66 6.01
CA THR A 37 11.53 1.72 5.22
C THR A 37 10.41 0.99 5.96
N ARG A 38 9.18 1.36 5.64
CA ARG A 38 7.95 0.73 6.10
C ARG A 38 7.27 0.08 4.91
N GLU A 39 7.45 -1.22 4.72
CA GLU A 39 7.01 -1.90 3.50
C GLU A 39 5.77 -2.78 3.74
N VAL A 40 4.83 -2.74 2.79
CA VAL A 40 3.66 -3.61 2.72
C VAL A 40 3.47 -4.11 1.29
N TRP A 41 2.81 -5.25 1.14
CA TRP A 41 2.50 -5.86 -0.15
C TRP A 41 0.99 -5.95 -0.30
N LEU A 42 0.44 -5.25 -1.30
CA LEU A 42 -0.93 -5.45 -1.76
C LEU A 42 -0.87 -6.56 -2.81
N ASP A 43 -1.02 -7.80 -2.32
CA ASP A 43 -0.90 -9.01 -3.13
C ASP A 43 -2.07 -9.14 -4.12
N GLU A 44 -3.26 -8.67 -3.72
CA GLU A 44 -4.48 -8.69 -4.52
C GLU A 44 -5.45 -7.64 -3.97
N GLY A 45 -6.15 -6.94 -4.86
CA GLY A 45 -7.36 -6.19 -4.55
C GLY A 45 -7.18 -4.70 -4.39
N GLU A 46 -8.02 -4.09 -3.54
CA GLU A 46 -8.06 -2.63 -3.37
C GLU A 46 -7.89 -2.24 -1.90
N ALA A 47 -7.06 -1.21 -1.69
CA ALA A 47 -6.81 -0.65 -0.38
C ALA A 47 -6.60 0.87 -0.44
N PHE A 48 -7.20 1.55 0.53
CA PHE A 48 -6.92 2.94 0.83
C PHE A 48 -5.92 3.04 1.99
N PHE A 49 -4.89 3.86 1.80
CA PHE A 49 -3.80 4.08 2.74
C PHE A 49 -3.85 5.54 3.22
N ASP A 50 -3.93 5.72 4.54
CA ASP A 50 -3.71 7.01 5.20
C ASP A 50 -2.39 6.93 5.98
N VAL A 51 -1.30 7.29 5.29
CA VAL A 51 0.05 7.05 5.78
C VAL A 51 0.49 8.15 6.73
N ALA A 52 0.85 7.76 7.95
CA ALA A 52 1.46 8.65 8.93
C ALA A 52 2.77 9.25 8.38
N ARG A 53 2.91 10.56 8.54
CA ARG A 53 4.04 11.30 7.98
C ARG A 53 5.34 10.93 8.71
N ASP A 54 6.29 10.40 7.97
CA ASP A 54 7.65 10.09 8.40
C ASP A 54 8.56 10.12 7.17
N ALA A 55 9.43 11.13 7.12
CA ALA A 55 10.35 11.34 6.01
C ALA A 55 11.63 10.47 6.13
N ASP A 56 11.98 10.06 7.35
CA ASP A 56 13.17 9.28 7.66
C ASP A 56 12.93 7.79 7.40
N HIS A 57 11.68 7.34 7.52
CA HIS A 57 11.24 5.99 7.22
C HIS A 57 10.12 5.98 6.16
N PRO A 58 10.45 6.04 4.87
CA PRO A 58 9.44 6.10 3.81
C PRO A 58 8.58 4.84 3.76
N PHE A 59 7.30 5.03 3.45
CA PHE A 59 6.33 3.95 3.32
C PHE A 59 6.27 3.47 1.87
N ILE A 60 6.32 2.16 1.65
CA ILE A 60 6.34 1.56 0.32
C ILE A 60 5.23 0.50 0.24
N VAL A 61 4.37 0.62 -0.77
CA VAL A 61 3.41 -0.40 -1.15
C VAL A 61 3.88 -1.09 -2.41
N HIS A 62 4.09 -2.40 -2.33
CA HIS A 62 4.40 -3.25 -3.48
C HIS A 62 3.14 -3.93 -3.98
N THR A 63 2.99 -4.04 -5.29
CA THR A 63 1.91 -4.81 -5.94
C THR A 63 2.47 -6.00 -6.70
N ALA A 64 1.61 -6.99 -6.98
CA ALA A 64 2.01 -8.26 -7.58
C ALA A 64 2.62 -8.14 -8.99
N ASP A 65 2.26 -7.07 -9.71
CA ASP A 65 2.81 -6.70 -11.02
C ASP A 65 4.21 -6.06 -10.97
N GLY A 66 4.79 -5.92 -9.78
CA GLY A 66 6.13 -5.36 -9.58
C GLY A 66 6.16 -3.84 -9.43
N VAL A 67 5.01 -3.16 -9.45
CA VAL A 67 4.97 -1.71 -9.19
C VAL A 67 5.16 -1.45 -7.70
N SER A 68 5.93 -0.39 -7.40
CA SER A 68 6.17 0.09 -6.04
C SER A 68 5.76 1.55 -5.90
N THR A 69 4.90 1.82 -4.93
CA THR A 69 4.46 3.19 -4.58
C THR A 69 5.12 3.63 -3.28
N ARG A 70 5.97 4.65 -3.35
CA ARG A 70 6.70 5.22 -2.22
C ARG A 70 6.13 6.58 -1.81
N VAL A 71 5.89 6.75 -0.51
CA VAL A 71 5.39 8.00 0.08
C VAL A 71 6.09 8.33 1.40
N LEU A 72 5.99 9.59 1.83
CA LEU A 72 6.51 10.07 3.12
C LEU A 72 5.40 10.42 4.12
N GLY A 73 4.13 10.34 3.72
CA GLY A 73 2.97 10.88 4.44
C GLY A 73 1.96 11.41 3.44
N THR A 74 1.05 10.54 3.00
CA THR A 74 0.19 10.74 1.84
C THR A 74 -1.01 9.83 2.01
N SER A 75 -2.19 10.32 1.64
CA SER A 75 -3.40 9.52 1.61
C SER A 75 -3.74 9.16 0.17
N PHE A 76 -3.80 7.87 -0.16
CA PHE A 76 -3.97 7.39 -1.54
C PHE A 76 -4.68 6.04 -1.57
N ASN A 77 -5.23 5.69 -2.73
CA ASN A 77 -5.87 4.41 -2.99
C ASN A 77 -5.07 3.64 -4.06
N ILE A 78 -4.90 2.34 -3.87
CA ILE A 78 -4.41 1.44 -4.92
C ILE A 78 -5.48 0.38 -5.18
N LYS A 79 -5.84 0.22 -6.45
CA LYS A 79 -6.66 -0.87 -6.96
C LYS A 79 -5.81 -1.71 -7.91
N ALA A 80 -5.59 -2.97 -7.53
CA ALA A 80 -4.71 -3.92 -8.20
C ALA A 80 -5.29 -5.35 -8.07
N TYR A 81 -6.46 -5.57 -8.67
CA TYR A 81 -7.02 -6.93 -8.78
C TYR A 81 -6.40 -7.63 -9.98
N GLY A 82 -5.92 -8.87 -9.83
CA GLY A 82 -5.28 -9.60 -10.93
C GLY A 82 -6.19 -9.90 -12.11
N GLU A 83 -7.51 -9.93 -11.90
CA GLU A 83 -8.51 -10.05 -12.98
C GLU A 83 -8.66 -8.77 -13.80
N LEU A 84 -8.24 -7.63 -13.24
CA LEU A 84 -8.21 -6.36 -13.95
C LEU A 84 -6.84 -6.21 -14.60
N ASN A 85 -6.79 -6.11 -15.92
CA ASN A 85 -5.56 -5.80 -16.66
C ASN A 85 -5.11 -4.34 -16.48
N GLU A 86 -5.44 -3.72 -15.35
CA GLU A 86 -5.18 -2.32 -15.03
C GLU A 86 -4.93 -2.16 -13.53
N GLN A 87 -3.87 -1.44 -13.20
CA GLN A 87 -3.61 -0.92 -11.87
C GLN A 87 -3.95 0.57 -11.83
N ILE A 88 -4.70 0.98 -10.80
CA ILE A 88 -5.06 2.39 -10.60
C ILE A 88 -4.52 2.88 -9.26
N ILE A 89 -3.75 3.97 -9.30
CA ILE A 89 -3.28 4.69 -8.12
C ILE A 89 -3.93 6.07 -8.11
N SER A 90 -4.70 6.37 -7.05
CA SER A 90 -5.40 7.65 -6.88
C SER A 90 -4.91 8.38 -5.64
N VAL A 91 -4.44 9.61 -5.78
CA VAL A 91 -3.89 10.40 -4.66
C VAL A 91 -4.94 11.38 -4.16
N ARG A 92 -5.23 11.31 -2.86
CA ARG A 92 -6.13 12.27 -2.19
C ARG A 92 -5.36 13.45 -1.60
N THR A 93 -4.22 13.21 -0.96
CA THR A 93 -3.35 14.25 -0.41
C THR A 93 -1.89 13.84 -0.49
N GLY A 94 -0.97 14.80 -0.56
CA GLY A 94 0.46 14.55 -0.51
C GLY A 94 1.09 14.29 -1.87
N LYS A 95 2.17 13.49 -1.90
CA LYS A 95 2.95 13.20 -3.10
C LYS A 95 3.32 11.72 -3.11
N VAL A 96 3.13 11.08 -4.26
CA VAL A 96 3.57 9.71 -4.51
C VAL A 96 4.77 9.71 -5.44
N ARG A 97 5.68 8.76 -5.23
CA ARG A 97 6.65 8.33 -6.23
C ARG A 97 6.30 6.91 -6.61
N ILE A 98 6.13 6.67 -7.91
CA ILE A 98 5.84 5.35 -8.46
C ILE A 98 7.11 4.88 -9.16
N SER A 99 7.42 3.59 -9.06
CA SER A 99 8.48 2.93 -9.82
C SER A 99 7.99 1.56 -10.27
N ASP A 100 8.19 1.22 -11.54
CA ASP A 100 7.92 -0.11 -12.08
C ASP A 100 9.13 -1.05 -11.93
N ALA A 101 8.96 -2.33 -12.32
CA ALA A 101 10.03 -3.32 -12.30
C ALA A 101 11.20 -2.98 -13.24
N ASP A 102 10.99 -2.08 -14.22
CA ASP A 102 12.02 -1.57 -15.13
C ASP A 102 12.76 -0.35 -14.56
N GLY A 103 12.40 0.09 -13.35
CA GLY A 103 13.05 1.19 -12.64
C GLY A 103 12.75 2.58 -13.20
N LYS A 104 11.69 2.73 -14.00
CA LYS A 104 11.24 4.02 -14.54
C LYS A 104 10.23 4.73 -13.63
#